data_AF-A0A7S2Y0P3-F1
#
_entry.id   AF-A0A7S2Y0P3-F1
#
_cell.length_a   1.000
_cell.length_b   1.000
_cell.length_c   1.000
_cell.angle_alpha   90.00
_cell.angle_beta   90.00
_cell.angle_gamma   90.00
#
_symmetry.space_group_name_H-M   'P 1'
#
loop_
_entity.id
_entity.type
_entity.pdbx_description
1 polymer ?
#
loop_
_entity_poly.entity_id
_entity_poly.type
_entity_poly.pdbx_seq_one_letter_code
_entity_poly.pdbx_strand_id
1 'polypeptide(L)'
;NCIHSNCCLKAERIIVAVGSKNPAKIKSAQKAFHQVFPLGKTEVHAFEASSGVADQPMGENETREGAMNRAKAVADIFIDQVMKQGTWQKDSTTRIFAVGMEGGIVDEKIHSSGTGGSNHPDLQMYCCAWMAVLEIDPQ
;
A
#
# COMPACT_ATOMS: atom_id res chain seq x y z
N ASN A 1 -10.23 -16.62 45.34
CA ASN A 1 -11.18 -15.50 45.27
C ASN A 1 -10.74 -14.52 44.20
N CYS A 2 -11.58 -14.32 43.17
CA CYS A 2 -11.41 -13.60 41.87
C CYS A 2 -10.27 -14.15 40.98
N ILE A 3 -10.46 -14.95 39.91
CA ILE A 3 -11.39 -15.01 38.75
C ILE A 3 -11.10 -13.91 37.69
N HIS A 4 -10.52 -14.33 36.54
CA HIS A 4 -10.04 -13.57 35.36
C HIS A 4 -8.68 -12.88 35.57
N SER A 5 -7.62 -13.24 34.85
CA SER A 5 -7.44 -12.81 33.46
C SER A 5 -6.66 -13.83 32.62
N ASN A 6 -7.37 -14.86 32.14
CA ASN A 6 -7.04 -15.53 30.88
C ASN A 6 -7.34 -14.59 29.68
N CYS A 7 -6.96 -13.31 29.77
CA CYS A 7 -6.88 -12.44 28.59
C CYS A 7 -5.58 -12.79 27.89
N CYS A 8 -5.51 -14.03 27.39
CA CYS A 8 -4.59 -14.37 26.33
C CYS A 8 -4.97 -13.38 25.21
N LEU A 9 -4.15 -12.33 25.02
CA LEU A 9 -4.29 -11.44 23.87
C LEU A 9 -4.33 -12.36 22.66
N LYS A 10 -5.51 -12.55 22.07
CA LYS A 10 -5.61 -13.35 20.85
C LYS A 10 -4.74 -12.64 19.84
N ALA A 11 -3.69 -13.32 19.36
CA ALA A 11 -2.84 -12.78 18.31
C ALA A 11 -3.73 -12.42 17.11
N GLU A 12 -3.75 -11.15 16.73
CA GLU A 12 -4.54 -10.67 15.60
C GLU A 12 -4.05 -11.38 14.33
N ARG A 13 -4.98 -11.85 13.49
CA ARG A 13 -4.63 -12.29 12.14
C ARG A 13 -4.63 -11.05 11.26
N ILE A 14 -3.47 -10.73 10.66
CA ILE A 14 -3.31 -9.55 9.81
C ILE A 14 -3.22 -10.01 8.38
N ILE A 15 -4.27 -9.79 7.58
CA ILE A 15 -4.26 -10.11 6.16
C ILE A 15 -3.90 -8.85 5.37
N VAL A 16 -2.93 -8.95 4.46
CA VAL A 16 -2.46 -7.83 3.64
C VAL A 16 -2.61 -8.20 2.17
N ALA A 17 -3.56 -7.59 1.49
CA ALA A 17 -3.75 -7.69 0.05
C ALA A 17 -2.92 -6.60 -0.66
N VAL A 18 -1.91 -6.99 -1.42
CA VAL A 18 -0.98 -6.09 -2.11
C VAL A 18 -1.31 -6.02 -3.59
N GLY A 19 -1.60 -4.82 -4.11
CA GLY A 19 -1.92 -4.55 -5.51
C GLY A 19 -0.68 -4.54 -6.42
N SER A 20 0.24 -5.49 -6.25
CA SER A 20 1.38 -5.70 -7.14
C SER A 20 1.95 -7.12 -7.01
N LYS A 21 2.39 -7.69 -8.13
CA LYS A 21 3.16 -8.95 -8.16
C LYS A 21 4.67 -8.76 -8.01
N ASN A 22 5.16 -7.52 -7.89
CA ASN A 22 6.60 -7.26 -7.75
C ASN A 22 7.11 -7.77 -6.38
N PRO A 23 8.08 -8.69 -6.32
CA PRO A 23 8.59 -9.26 -5.07
C PRO A 23 9.15 -8.23 -4.08
N ALA A 24 9.73 -7.12 -4.56
CA ALA A 24 10.24 -6.06 -3.70
C ALA A 24 9.10 -5.31 -2.99
N LYS A 25 8.02 -4.98 -3.73
CA LYS A 25 6.82 -4.32 -3.17
C LYS A 25 6.13 -5.21 -2.14
N ILE A 26 5.98 -6.51 -2.45
CA ILE A 26 5.41 -7.51 -1.54
C ILE A 26 6.23 -7.59 -0.24
N LYS A 27 7.56 -7.74 -0.34
CA LYS A 27 8.44 -7.80 0.83
C LYS A 27 8.43 -6.50 1.65
N SER A 28 8.32 -5.35 0.99
CA SER A 28 8.21 -4.06 1.67
C SER A 28 6.93 -3.98 2.51
N ALA A 29 5.78 -4.36 1.94
CA ALA A 29 4.52 -4.42 2.67
C ALA A 29 4.62 -5.41 3.85
N GLN A 30 5.11 -6.63 3.61
CA GLN A 30 5.26 -7.64 4.65
C GLN A 30 6.08 -7.14 5.85
N LYS A 31 7.22 -6.49 5.59
CA LYS A 31 8.09 -5.94 6.64
C LYS A 31 7.39 -4.81 7.40
N ALA A 32 6.75 -3.88 6.71
CA ALA A 32 6.05 -2.77 7.34
C ALA A 32 4.94 -3.26 8.27
N PHE A 33 4.11 -4.21 7.81
CA PHE A 33 3.03 -4.77 8.63
C PHE A 33 3.55 -5.61 9.81
N HIS A 34 4.66 -6.33 9.65
CA HIS A 34 5.28 -7.03 10.78
C HIS A 34 5.80 -6.07 11.85
N GLN A 35 6.30 -4.89 11.47
CA GLN A 35 6.74 -3.86 12.41
C GLN A 35 5.57 -3.18 13.13
N VAL A 36 4.48 -2.90 12.40
CA VAL A 36 3.28 -2.24 12.96
C VAL A 36 2.48 -3.20 13.86
N PHE A 37 2.41 -4.48 13.48
CA PHE A 37 1.67 -5.52 14.20
C PHE A 37 2.61 -6.64 14.68
N PRO A 38 3.51 -6.37 15.64
CA PRO A 38 4.58 -7.30 16.03
C PRO A 38 4.05 -8.61 16.66
N LEU A 39 2.85 -8.57 17.25
CA LEU A 39 2.19 -9.75 17.83
C LEU A 39 1.18 -10.40 16.88
N GLY A 40 0.92 -9.77 15.73
CA GLY A 40 -0.04 -10.25 14.75
C GLY A 40 0.58 -11.30 13.82
N LYS A 41 -0.21 -12.30 13.42
CA LYS A 41 0.19 -13.24 12.38
C LYS A 41 -0.13 -12.65 11.02
N THR A 42 0.88 -12.11 10.35
CA THR A 42 0.74 -11.49 9.01
C THR A 42 0.68 -12.54 7.89
N GLU A 43 -0.33 -12.44 7.04
CA GLU A 43 -0.52 -13.20 5.80
C GLU A 43 -0.61 -12.22 4.63
N VAL A 44 0.18 -12.43 3.57
CA VAL A 44 0.25 -11.50 2.44
C VAL A 44 -0.28 -12.19 1.19
N HIS A 45 -1.27 -11.57 0.55
CA HIS A 45 -1.79 -11.97 -0.76
C HIS A 45 -1.43 -10.90 -1.78
N ALA A 46 -0.83 -11.30 -2.89
CA ALA A 46 -0.45 -10.36 -3.95
C ALA A 46 -1.35 -10.55 -5.16
N PHE A 47 -1.85 -9.46 -5.73
CA PHE A 47 -2.68 -9.46 -6.93
C PHE A 47 -2.15 -8.44 -7.93
N GLU A 48 -2.50 -8.63 -9.20
CA GLU A 48 -2.32 -7.59 -10.20
C GLU A 48 -3.48 -6.61 -10.06
N ALA A 49 -3.19 -5.32 -9.91
CA ALA A 49 -4.20 -4.28 -9.71
C ALA A 49 -3.81 -3.04 -10.52
N SER A 50 -4.70 -2.57 -11.38
CA SER A 50 -4.46 -1.40 -12.23
C SER A 50 -4.43 -0.10 -11.41
N SER A 51 -3.54 0.82 -11.75
CA SER A 51 -3.46 2.15 -11.12
C SER A 51 -4.41 3.18 -11.71
N GLY A 52 -4.85 2.99 -12.96
CA GLY A 52 -5.73 3.94 -13.67
C GLY A 52 -5.06 5.29 -14.00
N VAL A 53 -3.76 5.42 -13.76
CA VAL A 53 -2.92 6.57 -14.15
C VAL A 53 -1.87 6.12 -15.16
N ALA A 54 -1.01 7.03 -15.64
CA ALA A 54 0.07 6.67 -16.56
C ALA A 54 1.02 5.61 -15.96
N ASP A 55 1.65 4.80 -16.82
CA ASP A 55 2.65 3.81 -16.40
C ASP A 55 3.85 4.45 -15.69
N GLN A 56 4.16 5.71 -16.05
CA GLN A 56 5.13 6.57 -15.39
C GLN A 56 4.43 7.87 -14.93
N PRO A 57 3.87 7.89 -13.72
CA PRO A 57 3.21 9.09 -13.18
C PRO A 57 4.16 10.27 -13.03
N MET A 58 3.67 11.46 -13.38
CA MET A 58 4.40 12.71 -13.25
C MET A 58 3.79 13.57 -12.14
N GLY A 59 4.60 13.93 -11.16
CA GLY A 59 4.20 14.69 -9.99
C GLY A 59 3.66 13.82 -8.85
N GLU A 60 3.65 14.38 -7.64
CA GLU A 60 3.20 13.67 -6.45
C GLU A 60 1.70 13.34 -6.48
N ASN A 61 0.88 14.21 -7.07
CA ASN A 61 -0.57 14.05 -7.09
C ASN A 61 -1.00 12.81 -7.87
N GLU A 62 -0.50 12.66 -9.11
CA GLU A 62 -0.81 11.51 -9.96
C GLU A 62 -0.25 10.21 -9.35
N THR A 63 0.98 10.27 -8.81
CA THR A 63 1.60 9.11 -8.14
C THR A 63 0.78 8.65 -6.92
N ARG A 64 0.31 9.60 -6.10
CA ARG A 64 -0.54 9.29 -4.93
C ARG A 64 -1.90 8.74 -5.35
N GLU A 65 -2.48 9.28 -6.43
CA GLU A 65 -3.72 8.77 -7.01
C GLU A 65 -3.55 7.33 -7.49
N GLY A 66 -2.49 7.03 -8.24
CA GLY A 66 -2.18 5.67 -8.69
C GLY A 66 -2.06 4.68 -7.52
N ALA A 67 -1.38 5.07 -6.44
CA ALA A 67 -1.28 4.24 -5.23
C ALA A 67 -2.67 3.97 -4.60
N MET A 68 -3.52 5.00 -4.48
CA MET A 68 -4.88 4.87 -3.94
C MET A 68 -5.77 3.99 -4.83
N ASN A 69 -5.70 4.16 -6.14
CA ASN A 69 -6.47 3.37 -7.10
C ASN A 69 -6.07 1.89 -7.04
N ARG A 70 -4.78 1.57 -6.94
CA ARG A 70 -4.32 0.20 -6.72
C ARG A 70 -4.83 -0.39 -5.40
N ALA A 71 -4.83 0.39 -4.32
CA ALA A 71 -5.34 -0.06 -3.02
C ALA A 71 -6.85 -0.39 -3.09
N LYS A 72 -7.65 0.45 -3.75
CA LYS A 72 -9.08 0.19 -3.95
C LYS A 72 -9.30 -1.04 -4.84
N ALA A 73 -8.63 -1.11 -5.99
CA ALA A 73 -8.76 -2.22 -6.91
C ALA A 73 -8.38 -3.57 -6.27
N VAL A 74 -7.30 -3.61 -5.48
CA VAL A 74 -6.92 -4.86 -4.79
C VAL A 74 -7.87 -5.22 -3.64
N ALA A 75 -8.52 -4.25 -3.00
CA ALA A 75 -9.57 -4.51 -2.03
C ALA A 75 -10.73 -5.27 -2.68
N ASP A 76 -11.23 -4.77 -3.82
CA ASP A 76 -12.33 -5.40 -4.57
C ASP A 76 -11.93 -6.81 -5.04
N ILE A 77 -10.73 -6.95 -5.61
CA ILE A 77 -10.19 -8.25 -6.06
C ILE A 77 -10.12 -9.23 -4.88
N PHE A 78 -9.62 -8.81 -3.73
CA PHE A 78 -9.49 -9.68 -2.57
C PHE A 78 -10.86 -10.13 -2.05
N ILE A 79 -11.82 -9.20 -1.94
CA ILE A 79 -13.19 -9.52 -1.53
C ILE A 79 -13.81 -10.53 -2.49
N ASP A 80 -13.70 -10.31 -3.79
CA ASP A 80 -14.31 -11.16 -4.81
C ASP A 80 -13.66 -12.54 -4.90
N GLN A 81 -12.34 -12.60 -4.87
CA GLN A 81 -11.60 -13.84 -5.11
C GLN A 81 -11.35 -14.65 -3.84
N VAL A 82 -11.26 -14.02 -2.68
CA VAL A 82 -10.90 -14.71 -1.43
C VAL A 82 -12.09 -14.81 -0.48
N MET A 83 -12.87 -13.74 -0.34
CA MET A 83 -13.94 -13.73 0.66
C MET A 83 -15.25 -14.36 0.15
N LYS A 84 -15.66 -14.05 -1.10
CA LYS A 84 -16.94 -14.55 -1.65
C LYS A 84 -16.92 -16.05 -2.03
N GLN A 85 -15.76 -16.70 -2.07
CA GLN A 85 -15.65 -18.13 -2.46
C GLN A 85 -16.07 -19.12 -1.35
N GLY A 86 -16.86 -18.70 -0.34
CA GLY A 86 -17.60 -19.59 0.57
C GLY A 86 -16.80 -20.27 1.67
N THR A 87 -15.49 -20.04 1.76
CA THR A 87 -14.63 -20.57 2.84
C THR A 87 -14.31 -19.55 3.93
N TRP A 88 -14.63 -18.28 3.69
CA TRP A 88 -14.30 -17.20 4.62
C TRP A 88 -15.30 -17.16 5.77
N GLN A 89 -14.81 -17.36 6.99
CA GLN A 89 -15.59 -17.21 8.21
C GLN A 89 -15.12 -15.98 8.97
N LYS A 90 -16.10 -15.19 9.42
CA LYS A 90 -15.86 -13.98 10.20
C LYS A 90 -15.16 -14.32 11.51
N ASP A 91 -13.94 -13.80 11.65
CA ASP A 91 -13.15 -13.85 12.88
C ASP A 91 -12.98 -12.42 13.38
N SER A 92 -13.49 -12.14 14.58
CA SER A 92 -13.46 -10.81 15.19
C SER A 92 -12.05 -10.29 15.51
N THR A 93 -11.02 -11.14 15.37
CA THR A 93 -9.62 -10.77 15.56
C THR A 93 -8.84 -10.61 14.25
N THR A 94 -9.50 -10.84 13.10
CA THR A 94 -8.88 -10.65 11.79
C THR A 94 -9.03 -9.21 11.33
N ARG A 95 -7.91 -8.57 10.97
CA ARG A 95 -7.87 -7.27 10.29
C ARG A 95 -7.35 -7.45 8.88
N ILE A 96 -7.98 -6.78 7.92
CA ILE A 96 -7.68 -6.93 6.50
C ILE A 96 -7.27 -5.56 5.96
N PHE A 97 -6.12 -5.51 5.29
CA PHE A 97 -5.59 -4.29 4.71
C PHE A 97 -5.34 -4.49 3.21
N ALA A 98 -5.80 -3.55 2.39
CA ALA A 98 -5.37 -3.42 1.01
C ALA A 98 -4.27 -2.38 0.87
N VAL A 99 -3.25 -2.70 0.08
CA VAL A 99 -2.04 -1.89 -0.09
C VAL A 99 -1.77 -1.65 -1.56
N GLY A 100 -1.74 -0.37 -1.94
CA GLY A 100 -1.30 0.08 -3.26
C GLY A 100 0.02 0.83 -3.16
N MET A 101 0.93 0.59 -4.11
CA MET A 101 2.25 1.24 -4.15
C MET A 101 2.55 1.73 -5.57
N GLU A 102 2.86 3.02 -5.70
CA GLU A 102 3.18 3.66 -6.98
C GLU A 102 4.45 4.50 -6.85
N GLY A 103 5.30 4.46 -7.88
CA GLY A 103 6.47 5.33 -8.00
C GLY A 103 6.25 6.30 -9.15
N GLY A 104 6.78 7.52 -9.04
CA GLY A 104 6.64 8.57 -10.04
C GLY A 104 7.85 9.48 -10.09
N ILE A 105 7.81 10.46 -10.99
CA ILE A 105 8.88 11.43 -11.21
C ILE A 105 8.33 12.84 -11.00
N VAL A 106 9.12 13.72 -10.38
CA VAL A 106 8.82 15.13 -10.21
C VAL A 106 9.93 15.95 -10.86
N ASP A 107 9.59 16.78 -11.83
CA ASP A 107 10.52 17.73 -12.44
C ASP A 107 10.35 19.10 -11.80
N GLU A 108 11.45 19.66 -11.28
CA GLU A 108 11.49 21.00 -10.71
C GLU A 108 12.41 21.92 -11.52
N LYS A 109 11.95 23.14 -11.77
CA LYS A 109 12.78 24.19 -12.38
C LYS A 109 13.66 24.83 -11.32
N ILE A 110 14.98 24.77 -11.48
CA ILE A 110 15.87 25.56 -10.63
C ILE A 110 15.66 27.04 -10.97
N HIS A 111 15.29 27.85 -9.97
CA HIS A 111 15.36 29.30 -10.11
C HIS A 111 16.83 29.71 -10.00
N SER A 112 17.48 29.96 -11.13
CA SER A 112 18.85 30.45 -11.17
C SER A 112 18.90 31.90 -10.67
N SER A 113 19.30 32.09 -9.41
CA SER A 113 19.75 33.37 -8.88
C SER A 113 21.18 33.66 -9.35
N GLY A 114 21.39 33.80 -10.67
CA GLY A 114 22.73 34.02 -11.22
C GLY A 114 22.73 34.53 -12.65
N THR A 115 23.24 35.75 -12.82
CA THR A 115 23.52 36.39 -14.11
C THR A 115 24.63 35.64 -14.86
N GLY A 116 24.30 34.71 -15.76
CA GLY A 116 25.31 34.09 -16.61
C GLY A 116 24.85 32.92 -17.50
N GLY A 117 24.32 33.23 -18.68
CA GLY A 117 24.84 32.69 -19.95
C GLY A 117 24.81 31.19 -20.29
N SER A 118 23.86 30.37 -19.80
CA SER A 118 23.59 29.05 -20.40
C SER A 118 22.12 28.89 -20.80
N ASN A 119 21.85 28.67 -22.10
CA ASN A 119 20.50 28.50 -22.67
C ASN A 119 19.86 27.13 -22.40
N HIS A 120 20.38 26.35 -21.44
CA HIS A 120 19.76 25.10 -21.02
C HIS A 120 18.96 25.33 -19.74
N PRO A 121 17.67 24.93 -19.68
CA PRO A 121 16.95 24.95 -18.43
C PRO A 121 17.58 23.93 -17.48
N ASP A 122 18.10 24.40 -16.35
CA ASP A 122 18.53 23.52 -15.27
C ASP A 122 17.28 22.88 -14.64
N LEU A 123 16.91 21.71 -15.16
CA LEU A 123 15.83 20.89 -14.62
C LEU A 123 16.42 19.90 -13.63
N GLN A 124 15.84 19.83 -12.43
CA GLN A 124 16.10 18.76 -11.47
C GLN A 124 14.97 17.74 -11.55
N MET A 125 15.35 16.47 -11.59
CA MET A 125 14.43 15.35 -11.60
C MET A 125 14.53 14.60 -10.27
N TYR A 126 13.40 14.42 -9.61
CA TYR A 126 13.25 13.68 -8.37
C TYR A 126 12.36 12.46 -8.57
N CYS A 127 12.65 11.38 -7.84
CA CYS A 127 11.74 10.24 -7.75
C CYS A 127 10.84 10.41 -6.52
N CYS A 128 9.54 10.17 -6.68
CA CYS A 128 8.60 10.08 -5.57
C CYS A 128 7.97 8.69 -5.52
N ALA A 129 7.47 8.31 -4.35
CA ALA A 129 6.75 7.05 -4.17
C ALA A 129 5.67 7.21 -3.11
N TRP A 130 4.51 6.63 -3.38
CA TRP A 130 3.37 6.65 -2.46
C TRP A 130 2.91 5.23 -2.15
N MET A 131 2.55 5.02 -0.89
CA MET A 131 1.88 3.82 -0.42
C MET A 131 0.53 4.21 0.18
N ALA A 132 -0.55 3.70 -0.41
CA ALA A 132 -1.89 3.82 0.15
C ALA A 132 -2.24 2.53 0.90
N VAL A 133 -2.80 2.67 2.09
CA VAL A 133 -3.26 1.56 2.93
C VAL A 133 -4.72 1.80 3.28
N LEU A 134 -5.57 0.82 2.98
CA LEU A 134 -6.99 0.83 3.31
C LEU A 134 -7.29 -0.34 4.21
N GLU A 135 -7.90 -0.09 5.37
CA GLU A 135 -8.48 -1.16 6.17
C GLU A 135 -9.86 -1.52 5.59
N ILE A 136 -10.09 -2.81 5.37
CA ILE A 136 -11.32 -3.35 4.81
C ILE A 136 -12.09 -4.02 5.95
N ASP A 137 -13.34 -3.61 6.15
CA ASP A 137 -14.25 -4.31 7.05
C ASP A 137 -14.86 -5.52 6.33
N PRO A 138 -14.59 -6.74 6.79
CA PRO A 138 -15.31 -7.91 6.32
C PRO A 138 -16.75 -7.89 6.86
N GLN A 139 -17.67 -7.25 6.11
CA GLN A 139 -19.10 -7.31 6.41
C GLN A 139 -19.60 -8.76 6.41
#